data_AF-A0A9E5QSJ2-F1
#
_entry.id   AF-A0A9E5QSJ2-F1
#
_cell.length_a   1.000
_cell.length_b   1.000
_cell.length_c   1.000
_cell.angle_alpha   90.00
_cell.angle_beta   90.00
_cell.angle_gamma   90.00
#
_symmetry.space_group_name_H-M   'P 1'
#
loop_
_entity.id
_entity.type
_entity.pdbx_description
1 polymer ?
#
loop_
_entity_poly.entity_id
_entity_poly.type
_entity_poly.pdbx_seq_one_letter_code
_entity_poly.pdbx_strand_id
1 'polypeptide(L)'
;MKTDSFPRRRFLQGSLAAASLFLPSPWAGVRAQSEGAVKLLRAPKLALVVGNATYRSVPALRNPGNDARALAQALRESGFEVTLVQDATRAAMLEAIDAYAKALAARKGVGLFYFAGHGLQLQWRNYLLPVDARVAGAADVPAQCVDIAGLIGGVRGAANPMNVIILDACRDNPFAGDVGAEQKGLSQMDAPTGTLLAYATAPGNTADDGTGANGLYTENLLREMKVRDAKIEDVFKRVRLGVRRSSGGRQVPWESTSLEEDFYFVPPERLRRLSAEEEEREFREELAVFEKARQAKDPVPLEQYLRRYPSGRFAELAQVRLDAVLAAQGERPVEPVPAQGNPFTAGTVRTGAKARVGDRLSYDVVDRLAWGSKPARLDLVVTAVTDAHVIFNDGLVVRDLMGNQVRTKNGQEYTPRQDHPVEYAVGRKWTTRYDVSVKGVVQGSVTMDFRVAARETVTVPAGTFECFRVEGHGINRRRQGPPVDVYITRWNAPGRVRGPVAIEEVRRAAPAGHVKDLFSERMELVSFEHR
;
A
#
# COMPACT_ATOMS: atom_id res chain seq x y z
N MET A 1 -44.53 75.28 4.23
CA MET A 1 -44.61 74.72 2.87
C MET A 1 -43.27 74.05 2.57
N LYS A 2 -43.31 72.84 1.98
CA LYS A 2 -42.19 71.91 1.78
C LYS A 2 -40.93 72.56 1.21
N THR A 3 -39.76 72.13 1.68
CA THR A 3 -38.57 71.89 0.83
C THR A 3 -37.67 70.82 1.46
N ASP A 4 -37.18 69.94 0.59
CA ASP A 4 -36.40 68.74 0.86
C ASP A 4 -34.98 69.00 1.37
N SER A 5 -34.42 68.06 2.13
CA SER A 5 -32.98 67.75 2.05
C SER A 5 -32.67 66.29 2.43
N PHE A 6 -31.92 65.64 1.54
CA PHE A 6 -31.37 64.27 1.59
C PHE A 6 -30.18 64.14 2.59
N PRO A 7 -29.62 62.94 2.86
CA PRO A 7 -29.42 62.39 4.19
C PRO A 7 -28.00 62.60 4.74
N ARG A 8 -27.87 62.62 6.08
CA ARG A 8 -26.59 62.51 6.77
C ARG A 8 -26.29 61.06 7.15
N ARG A 9 -25.06 60.64 6.80
CA ARG A 9 -24.36 59.44 7.28
C ARG A 9 -24.54 59.23 8.79
N ARG A 10 -24.82 57.99 9.19
CA ARG A 10 -24.31 57.39 10.43
C ARG A 10 -23.96 55.92 10.18
N PHE A 11 -22.69 55.70 9.89
CA PHE A 11 -21.98 54.47 10.23
C PHE A 11 -21.87 54.40 11.75
N LEU A 12 -22.35 53.32 12.36
CA LEU A 12 -21.80 52.68 13.57
C LEU A 12 -22.78 51.62 14.06
N GLN A 13 -22.43 50.36 13.87
CA GLN A 13 -22.76 49.18 14.66
C GLN A 13 -22.17 48.00 13.90
N GLY A 14 -21.40 47.09 14.47
CA GLY A 14 -20.88 46.93 15.81
C GLY A 14 -19.91 45.76 15.69
N SER A 15 -18.73 45.94 16.25
CA SER A 15 -17.66 44.97 16.36
C SER A 15 -18.16 43.69 17.00
N LEU A 16 -18.02 42.56 16.31
CA LEU A 16 -17.84 41.26 16.95
C LEU A 16 -16.50 40.71 16.48
N ALA A 17 -15.58 40.73 17.44
CA ALA A 17 -14.26 40.18 17.34
C ALA A 17 -14.35 38.68 17.05
N ALA A 18 -13.96 38.26 15.85
CA ALA A 18 -13.49 36.91 15.60
C ALA A 18 -11.97 36.92 15.77
N ALA A 19 -11.54 36.95 17.03
CA ALA A 19 -10.21 36.47 17.40
C ALA A 19 -10.20 34.96 17.15
N SER A 20 -9.97 34.56 15.90
CA SER A 20 -9.62 33.19 15.56
C SER A 20 -8.21 32.95 16.09
N LEU A 21 -8.13 32.50 17.34
CA LEU A 21 -6.97 31.83 17.90
C LEU A 21 -6.50 30.80 16.87
N PHE A 22 -5.31 31.04 16.31
CA PHE A 22 -4.56 30.04 15.58
C PHE A 22 -4.25 28.91 16.55
N LEU A 23 -5.16 27.93 16.62
CA LEU A 23 -4.77 26.61 17.09
C LEU A 23 -3.67 26.14 16.15
N PRO A 24 -2.46 25.81 16.63
CA PRO A 24 -1.52 25.08 15.81
C PRO A 24 -2.26 23.86 15.27
N SER A 25 -2.30 23.76 13.94
CA SER A 25 -2.97 22.67 13.25
C SER A 25 -2.46 21.35 13.84
N PRO A 26 -3.30 20.37 14.19
CA PRO A 26 -2.88 19.09 14.79
C PRO A 26 -2.01 18.21 13.87
N TRP A 27 -1.53 18.76 12.76
CA TRP A 27 -0.82 18.10 11.68
C TRP A 27 0.64 18.57 11.56
N ALA A 28 1.07 19.52 12.39
CA ALA A 28 2.47 19.91 12.50
C ALA A 28 3.22 18.94 13.43
N GLY A 29 3.59 17.76 12.92
CA GLY A 29 4.49 16.85 13.65
C GLY A 29 4.34 15.36 13.38
N VAL A 30 4.40 14.92 12.12
CA VAL A 30 4.75 13.52 11.80
C VAL A 30 6.04 13.64 10.98
N ARG A 31 7.22 13.29 11.47
CA ARG A 31 7.64 11.98 11.99
C ARG A 31 8.46 12.13 13.28
N ALA A 32 7.83 11.91 14.43
CA ALA A 32 8.51 11.19 15.49
C ALA A 32 8.54 9.71 15.06
N GLN A 33 9.66 9.01 15.16
CA GLN A 33 9.57 7.55 15.32
C GLN A 33 8.67 7.34 16.54
N SER A 34 7.52 6.72 16.31
CA SER A 34 6.34 6.90 17.14
C SER A 34 6.59 6.37 18.55
N GLU A 35 6.08 7.08 19.56
CA GLU A 35 5.88 6.50 20.89
C GLU A 35 5.18 5.14 20.81
N GLY A 36 4.36 4.94 19.77
CA GLY A 36 3.72 3.69 19.42
C GLY A 36 4.67 2.54 19.09
N ALA A 37 5.76 2.74 18.33
CA ALA A 37 6.74 1.69 18.08
C ALA A 37 7.43 1.23 19.40
N VAL A 38 7.82 2.17 20.25
CA VAL A 38 8.39 1.86 21.59
C VAL A 38 7.36 1.13 22.46
N LYS A 39 6.10 1.56 22.41
CA LYS A 39 4.98 0.92 23.11
C LYS A 39 4.78 -0.52 22.64
N LEU A 40 4.81 -0.78 21.33
CA LEU A 40 4.70 -2.13 20.77
C LEU A 40 5.86 -3.02 21.17
N LEU A 41 7.09 -2.51 21.22
CA LEU A 41 8.26 -3.28 21.65
C LEU A 41 8.17 -3.75 23.11
N ARG A 42 7.51 -2.97 23.97
CA ARG A 42 7.31 -3.27 25.40
C ARG A 42 6.01 -4.02 25.69
N ALA A 43 5.11 -4.10 24.71
CA ALA A 43 3.83 -4.76 24.89
C ALA A 43 3.98 -6.28 25.02
N PRO A 44 3.09 -6.97 25.76
CA PRO A 44 3.00 -8.42 25.73
C PRO A 44 2.82 -8.91 24.30
N LYS A 45 3.56 -9.95 23.90
CA LYS A 45 3.50 -10.55 22.58
C LYS A 45 2.94 -11.95 22.71
N LEU A 46 1.76 -12.20 22.15
CA LEU A 46 1.07 -13.49 22.22
C LEU A 46 0.96 -14.05 20.80
N ALA A 47 1.26 -15.34 20.62
CA ALA A 47 1.05 -16.01 19.35
C ALA A 47 0.28 -17.32 19.50
N LEU A 48 -0.64 -17.55 18.57
CA LEU A 48 -1.27 -18.85 18.33
C LEU A 48 -0.80 -19.37 16.98
N VAL A 49 -0.12 -20.51 17.00
CA VAL A 49 0.45 -21.15 15.81
C VAL A 49 -0.22 -22.51 15.64
N VAL A 50 -0.89 -22.72 14.51
CA VAL A 50 -1.60 -23.95 14.19
C VAL A 50 -1.00 -24.59 12.94
N GLY A 51 -0.65 -25.87 13.01
CA GLY A 51 -0.16 -26.64 11.87
C GLY A 51 -0.90 -27.96 11.73
N ASN A 52 -1.70 -28.09 10.66
CA ASN A 52 -2.48 -29.30 10.37
C ASN A 52 -1.94 -30.01 9.13
N ALA A 53 -1.56 -31.26 9.30
CA ALA A 53 -0.92 -32.08 8.27
C ALA A 53 -1.61 -33.45 8.11
N THR A 54 -2.03 -34.10 9.19
CA THR A 54 -2.53 -35.49 9.18
C THR A 54 -4.06 -35.56 9.08
N TYR A 55 -4.59 -35.19 7.92
CA TYR A 55 -6.03 -35.17 7.67
C TYR A 55 -6.64 -36.57 7.54
N ARG A 56 -7.85 -36.76 8.09
CA ARG A 56 -8.56 -38.05 8.03
C ARG A 56 -9.30 -38.30 6.72
N SER A 57 -9.81 -37.24 6.09
CA SER A 57 -10.76 -37.32 4.98
C SER A 57 -10.28 -36.62 3.70
N VAL A 58 -9.09 -36.01 3.73
CA VAL A 58 -8.46 -35.33 2.59
C VAL A 58 -6.97 -35.67 2.57
N PRO A 59 -6.25 -35.45 1.44
CA PRO A 59 -4.82 -35.75 1.36
C PRO A 59 -4.02 -35.05 2.48
N ALA A 60 -3.11 -35.81 3.09
CA ALA A 60 -2.19 -35.26 4.08
C ALA A 60 -1.20 -34.29 3.43
N LEU A 61 -0.76 -33.30 4.19
CA LEU A 61 0.24 -32.32 3.76
C LEU A 61 1.57 -32.64 4.44
N ARG A 62 2.67 -32.41 3.72
CA ARG A 62 4.02 -32.81 4.21
C ARG A 62 4.58 -31.85 5.26
N ASN A 63 4.47 -30.54 5.01
CA ASN A 63 5.23 -29.52 5.74
C ASN A 63 4.51 -28.71 6.83
N PRO A 64 3.15 -28.59 6.90
CA PRO A 64 2.50 -27.73 7.89
C PRO A 64 2.90 -27.96 9.35
N GLY A 65 3.14 -29.22 9.73
CA GLY A 65 3.61 -29.55 11.07
C GLY A 65 5.05 -29.08 11.34
N ASN A 66 5.94 -29.11 10.35
CA ASN A 66 7.29 -28.57 10.44
C ASN A 66 7.27 -27.04 10.46
N ASP A 67 6.49 -26.44 9.56
CA ASP A 67 6.34 -25.00 9.41
C ASP A 67 5.88 -24.35 10.72
N ALA A 68 4.83 -24.91 11.33
CA ALA A 68 4.32 -24.46 12.62
C ALA A 68 5.35 -24.56 13.75
N ARG A 69 6.12 -25.66 13.82
CA ARG A 69 7.18 -25.80 14.84
C ARG A 69 8.30 -24.79 14.65
N ALA A 70 8.79 -24.64 13.42
CA ALA A 70 9.89 -23.74 13.09
C ALA A 70 9.50 -22.28 13.35
N LEU A 71 8.28 -21.88 12.96
CA LEU A 71 7.79 -20.53 13.22
C LEU A 71 7.54 -20.29 14.70
N ALA A 72 6.95 -21.26 15.43
CA ALA A 72 6.77 -21.15 16.87
C ALA A 72 8.10 -20.93 17.59
N GLN A 73 9.17 -21.62 17.18
CA GLN A 73 10.51 -21.39 17.71
C GLN A 73 11.02 -19.97 17.40
N ALA A 74 10.98 -19.53 16.14
CA ALA A 74 11.44 -18.21 15.75
C ALA A 74 10.68 -17.06 16.46
N LEU A 75 9.38 -17.24 16.69
CA LEU A 75 8.56 -16.30 17.44
C LEU A 75 8.95 -16.25 18.92
N ARG A 76 9.23 -17.40 19.56
CA ARG A 76 9.76 -17.43 20.94
C ARG A 76 11.10 -16.70 21.04
N GLU A 77 12.01 -16.91 20.07
CA GLU A 77 13.28 -16.19 19.96
C GLU A 77 13.08 -14.66 19.79
N SER A 78 11.94 -14.25 19.20
CA SER A 78 11.53 -12.84 19.03
C SER A 78 10.73 -12.27 20.22
N GLY A 79 10.58 -13.04 21.31
CA GLY A 79 9.93 -12.63 22.55
C GLY A 79 8.42 -12.84 22.60
N PHE A 80 7.83 -13.67 21.73
CA PHE A 80 6.44 -14.08 21.85
C PHE A 80 6.25 -15.21 22.86
N GLU A 81 5.17 -15.14 23.62
CA GLU A 81 4.59 -16.31 24.28
C GLU A 81 3.74 -17.07 23.26
N VAL A 82 4.14 -18.30 22.93
CA VAL A 82 3.60 -19.06 21.80
C VAL A 82 2.84 -20.30 22.26
N THR A 83 1.55 -20.34 21.93
CA THR A 83 0.72 -21.54 21.95
C THR A 83 0.82 -22.23 20.59
N LEU A 84 1.43 -23.41 20.56
CA LEU A 84 1.53 -24.25 19.36
C LEU A 84 0.50 -25.37 19.44
N VAL A 85 -0.32 -25.50 18.40
CA VAL A 85 -1.30 -26.58 18.24
C VAL A 85 -1.03 -27.31 16.93
N GLN A 86 -0.92 -28.64 16.98
CA GLN A 86 -0.65 -29.46 15.81
C GLN A 86 -1.76 -30.48 15.59
N ASP A 87 -2.08 -30.74 14.34
CA ASP A 87 -3.10 -31.72 13.91
C ASP A 87 -4.41 -31.59 14.71
N ALA A 88 -4.90 -30.35 14.78
CA ALA A 88 -5.99 -29.96 15.65
C ALA A 88 -7.35 -30.38 15.08
N THR A 89 -8.20 -30.91 15.95
CA THR A 89 -9.63 -31.09 15.66
C THR A 89 -10.35 -29.75 15.63
N ARG A 90 -11.56 -29.71 15.07
CA ARG A 90 -12.37 -28.48 15.05
C ARG A 90 -12.58 -27.90 16.45
N ALA A 91 -12.90 -28.76 17.41
CA ALA A 91 -13.09 -28.36 18.80
C ALA A 91 -11.82 -27.75 19.40
N ALA A 92 -10.66 -28.40 19.21
CA ALA A 92 -9.38 -27.91 19.72
C ALA A 92 -8.97 -26.58 19.07
N MET A 93 -9.22 -26.39 17.77
CA MET A 93 -8.97 -25.12 17.10
C MET A 93 -9.83 -23.99 17.68
N LEU A 94 -11.14 -24.23 17.86
CA LEU A 94 -12.06 -23.22 18.40
C LEU A 94 -11.70 -22.86 19.85
N GLU A 95 -11.37 -23.85 20.68
CA GLU A 95 -10.92 -23.63 22.06
C GLU A 95 -9.62 -22.81 22.10
N ALA A 96 -8.63 -23.17 21.28
CA ALA A 96 -7.37 -22.44 21.21
C ALA A 96 -7.56 -20.99 20.73
N ILE A 97 -8.43 -20.77 19.74
CA ILE A 97 -8.76 -19.42 19.23
C ILE A 97 -9.46 -18.58 20.30
N ASP A 98 -10.43 -19.15 21.02
CA ASP A 98 -11.15 -18.46 22.10
C ASP A 98 -10.20 -18.11 23.27
N ALA A 99 -9.37 -19.07 23.70
CA ALA A 99 -8.35 -18.84 24.73
C ALA A 99 -7.36 -17.75 24.32
N TYR A 100 -6.89 -17.79 23.07
CA TYR A 100 -5.99 -16.77 22.51
C TYR A 100 -6.66 -15.38 22.49
N ALA A 101 -7.91 -15.27 22.02
CA ALA A 101 -8.64 -14.01 21.99
C ALA A 101 -8.87 -13.43 23.40
N LYS A 102 -9.20 -14.28 24.38
CA LYS A 102 -9.34 -13.89 25.79
C LYS A 102 -8.02 -13.41 26.39
N ALA A 103 -6.92 -14.13 26.14
CA ALA A 103 -5.58 -13.76 26.61
C ALA A 103 -5.15 -12.41 26.02
N LEU A 104 -5.40 -12.20 24.73
CA LEU A 104 -5.16 -10.92 24.06
C LEU A 104 -5.97 -9.79 24.69
N ALA A 105 -7.27 -9.98 24.86
CA ALA A 105 -8.16 -8.96 25.44
C ALA A 105 -7.74 -8.57 26.87
N ALA A 106 -7.27 -9.55 27.66
CA ALA A 106 -6.82 -9.32 29.03
C ALA A 106 -5.46 -8.59 29.10
N ARG A 107 -4.50 -8.95 28.23
CA ARG A 107 -3.12 -8.45 28.33
C ARG A 107 -2.86 -7.19 27.51
N LYS A 108 -3.66 -6.94 26.47
CA LYS A 108 -3.55 -5.78 25.56
C LYS A 108 -2.14 -5.64 24.95
N GLY A 109 -1.90 -6.29 23.82
CA GLY A 109 -0.55 -6.29 23.22
C GLY A 109 -0.51 -6.66 21.75
N VAL A 110 0.59 -7.25 21.30
CA VAL A 110 0.75 -7.72 19.92
C VAL A 110 0.25 -9.15 19.83
N GLY A 111 -0.77 -9.38 18.99
CA GLY A 111 -1.24 -10.71 18.65
C GLY A 111 -0.66 -11.20 17.33
N LEU A 112 -0.18 -12.44 17.27
CA LEU A 112 0.14 -13.12 16.02
C LEU A 112 -0.59 -14.46 15.90
N PHE A 113 -1.42 -14.60 14.88
CA PHE A 113 -2.01 -15.87 14.49
C PHE A 113 -1.31 -16.41 13.25
N TYR A 114 -0.91 -17.67 13.28
CA TYR A 114 -0.39 -18.38 12.12
C TYR A 114 -1.15 -19.68 11.92
N PHE A 115 -1.52 -19.98 10.68
CA PHE A 115 -2.08 -21.26 10.27
C PHE A 115 -1.35 -21.81 9.05
N ALA A 116 -0.92 -23.07 9.13
CA ALA A 116 -0.51 -23.89 8.00
C ALA A 116 -1.39 -25.14 7.88
N GLY A 117 -1.83 -25.45 6.67
CA GLY A 117 -2.70 -26.60 6.40
C GLY A 117 -3.64 -26.36 5.21
N HIS A 118 -4.68 -27.18 5.07
CA HIS A 118 -5.74 -26.95 4.08
C HIS A 118 -6.61 -25.75 4.48
N GLY A 119 -7.00 -24.95 3.49
CA GLY A 119 -8.00 -23.90 3.62
C GLY A 119 -8.84 -23.77 2.36
N LEU A 120 -10.08 -23.32 2.51
CA LEU A 120 -11.00 -23.14 1.40
C LEU A 120 -11.83 -21.86 1.54
N GLN A 121 -12.39 -21.44 0.42
CA GLN A 121 -13.34 -20.33 0.37
C GLN A 121 -14.76 -20.83 0.09
N LEU A 122 -15.74 -20.23 0.76
CA LEU A 122 -17.16 -20.37 0.42
C LEU A 122 -17.83 -19.00 0.59
N GLN A 123 -18.52 -18.51 -0.45
CA GLN A 123 -19.26 -17.24 -0.43
C GLN A 123 -18.41 -16.06 0.10
N TRP A 124 -17.20 -15.91 -0.47
CA TRP A 124 -16.20 -14.90 -0.09
C TRP A 124 -15.62 -15.00 1.33
N ARG A 125 -16.00 -16.01 2.11
CA ARG A 125 -15.47 -16.29 3.45
C ARG A 125 -14.38 -17.34 3.38
N ASN A 126 -13.42 -17.23 4.30
CA ASN A 126 -12.27 -18.12 4.39
C ASN A 126 -12.40 -19.08 5.57
N TYR A 127 -12.26 -20.37 5.28
CA TYR A 127 -12.36 -21.45 6.25
C TYR A 127 -11.04 -22.21 6.34
N LEU A 128 -10.59 -22.43 7.58
CA LEU A 128 -9.43 -23.27 7.90
C LEU A 128 -9.94 -24.69 8.15
N LEU A 129 -9.25 -25.71 7.61
CA LEU A 129 -9.65 -27.11 7.72
C LEU A 129 -8.99 -27.79 8.95
N PRO A 130 -9.79 -28.26 9.91
CA PRO A 130 -9.35 -29.19 10.96
C PRO A 130 -9.00 -30.58 10.42
N VAL A 131 -8.19 -31.35 11.15
CA VAL A 131 -7.79 -32.70 10.70
C VAL A 131 -8.94 -33.73 10.70
N ASP A 132 -10.00 -33.44 11.46
CA ASP A 132 -11.19 -34.29 11.60
C ASP A 132 -12.38 -33.83 10.75
N ALA A 133 -12.20 -32.81 9.91
CA ALA A 133 -13.26 -32.28 9.06
C ALA A 133 -13.78 -33.33 8.06
N ARG A 134 -15.11 -33.45 7.97
CA ARG A 134 -15.80 -34.31 7.01
C ARG A 134 -16.76 -33.46 6.18
N VAL A 135 -16.28 -32.97 5.03
CA VAL A 135 -17.08 -32.13 4.12
C VAL A 135 -17.51 -33.01 2.95
N ALA A 136 -18.81 -33.26 2.81
CA ALA A 136 -19.38 -33.93 1.66
C ALA A 136 -19.92 -32.92 0.63
N GLY A 137 -20.29 -31.71 1.08
CA GLY A 137 -20.77 -30.63 0.21
C GLY A 137 -20.62 -29.24 0.84
N ALA A 138 -20.95 -28.20 0.05
CA ALA A 138 -20.82 -26.80 0.48
C ALA A 138 -21.60 -26.45 1.76
N ALA A 139 -22.72 -27.12 2.02
CA ALA A 139 -23.52 -26.91 3.22
C ALA A 139 -22.81 -27.36 4.51
N ASP A 140 -21.86 -28.32 4.43
CA ASP A 140 -21.15 -28.84 5.60
C ASP A 140 -20.03 -27.91 6.06
N VAL A 141 -19.50 -27.07 5.16
CA VAL A 141 -18.31 -26.25 5.39
C VAL A 141 -18.42 -25.41 6.68
N PRO A 142 -19.49 -24.63 6.94
CA PRO A 142 -19.57 -23.82 8.16
C PRO A 142 -19.60 -24.66 9.45
N ALA A 143 -20.17 -25.87 9.39
CA ALA A 143 -20.30 -26.77 10.53
C ALA A 143 -19.03 -27.60 10.79
N GLN A 144 -18.24 -27.89 9.75
CA GLN A 144 -17.08 -28.79 9.79
C GLN A 144 -15.74 -28.06 9.79
N CYS A 145 -15.71 -26.79 9.41
CA CYS A 145 -14.49 -25.98 9.33
C CYS A 145 -14.51 -24.83 10.34
N VAL A 146 -13.39 -24.10 10.42
CA VAL A 146 -13.24 -22.91 11.28
C VAL A 146 -13.23 -21.66 10.43
N ASP A 147 -14.19 -20.78 10.66
CA ASP A 147 -14.33 -19.51 9.95
C ASP A 147 -13.35 -18.46 10.49
N ILE A 148 -12.48 -17.93 9.62
CA ILE A 148 -11.49 -16.94 10.05
C ILE A 148 -12.12 -15.60 10.45
N ALA A 149 -13.31 -15.28 9.94
CA ALA A 149 -13.99 -14.04 10.33
C ALA A 149 -14.32 -14.05 11.83
N GLY A 150 -14.55 -15.21 12.43
CA GLY A 150 -14.72 -15.37 13.88
C GLY A 150 -13.45 -14.98 14.66
N LEU A 151 -12.28 -15.48 14.21
CA LEU A 151 -10.98 -15.09 14.76
C LEU A 151 -10.77 -13.58 14.63
N ILE A 152 -10.98 -13.02 13.43
CA ILE A 152 -10.82 -11.58 13.18
C ILE A 152 -11.76 -10.77 14.07
N GLY A 153 -13.01 -11.20 14.24
CA GLY A 153 -13.99 -10.57 15.12
C GLY A 153 -13.53 -10.56 16.58
N GLY A 154 -13.04 -11.68 17.09
CA GLY A 154 -12.50 -11.79 18.44
C GLY A 154 -11.27 -10.89 18.65
N VAL A 155 -10.37 -10.88 17.68
CA VAL A 155 -9.16 -10.04 17.67
C VAL A 155 -9.51 -8.54 17.62
N ARG A 156 -10.52 -8.14 16.84
CA ARG A 156 -11.04 -6.76 16.82
C ARG A 156 -11.65 -6.38 18.17
N GLY A 157 -12.45 -7.28 18.76
CA GLY A 157 -13.05 -7.07 20.09
C GLY A 157 -12.01 -6.90 21.20
N ALA A 158 -10.86 -7.55 21.07
CA ALA A 158 -9.74 -7.40 22.00
C ALA A 158 -9.14 -5.98 21.99
N ALA A 159 -9.40 -5.14 20.97
CA ALA A 159 -8.90 -3.77 20.84
C ALA A 159 -7.38 -3.66 21.08
N ASN A 160 -6.64 -4.62 20.52
CA ASN A 160 -5.18 -4.65 20.60
C ASN A 160 -4.56 -3.54 19.75
N PRO A 161 -3.38 -3.03 20.15
CA PRO A 161 -2.64 -2.07 19.32
C PRO A 161 -2.16 -2.66 18.00
N MET A 162 -1.94 -3.98 17.92
CA MET A 162 -1.49 -4.63 16.69
C MET A 162 -1.87 -6.11 16.63
N ASN A 163 -2.28 -6.57 15.45
CA ASN A 163 -2.54 -7.96 15.14
C ASN A 163 -1.89 -8.37 13.82
N VAL A 164 -1.31 -9.56 13.79
CA VAL A 164 -0.71 -10.16 12.59
C VAL A 164 -1.38 -11.50 12.36
N ILE A 165 -1.94 -11.70 11.17
CA ILE A 165 -2.59 -12.96 10.78
C ILE A 165 -1.88 -13.47 9.54
N ILE A 166 -1.29 -14.65 9.63
CA ILE A 166 -0.51 -15.27 8.55
C ILE A 166 -1.17 -16.59 8.18
N LEU A 167 -1.56 -16.72 6.91
CA LEU A 167 -2.24 -17.89 6.37
C LEU A 167 -1.36 -18.56 5.31
N ASP A 168 -0.65 -19.61 5.74
CA ASP A 168 0.13 -20.52 4.88
C ASP A 168 -0.72 -21.74 4.52
N ALA A 169 -1.89 -21.47 3.94
CA ALA A 169 -2.84 -22.51 3.61
C ALA A 169 -2.66 -23.01 2.17
N CYS A 170 -2.58 -24.32 2.00
CA CYS A 170 -2.80 -24.99 0.73
C CYS A 170 -4.26 -24.81 0.32
N ARG A 171 -4.43 -24.36 -0.92
CA ARG A 171 -5.62 -23.68 -1.43
C ARG A 171 -6.35 -24.44 -2.53
N ASP A 172 -5.94 -25.68 -2.74
CA ASP A 172 -6.72 -26.64 -3.52
C ASP A 172 -7.87 -27.08 -2.62
N ASN A 173 -9.11 -26.73 -2.97
CA ASN A 173 -10.28 -27.29 -2.31
C ASN A 173 -10.24 -28.81 -2.54
N PRO A 174 -9.96 -29.64 -1.52
CA PRO A 174 -9.87 -31.09 -1.71
C PRO A 174 -11.23 -31.70 -2.07
N PHE A 175 -12.30 -30.91 -2.01
CA PHE A 175 -13.68 -31.29 -2.34
C PHE A 175 -14.21 -30.55 -3.57
N ALA A 176 -13.33 -29.99 -4.43
CA ALA A 176 -13.71 -29.14 -5.57
C ALA A 176 -14.72 -29.75 -6.58
N GLY A 177 -14.92 -31.07 -6.55
CA GLY A 177 -15.94 -31.77 -7.35
C GLY A 177 -17.36 -31.75 -6.77
N ASP A 178 -17.50 -31.72 -5.44
CA ASP A 178 -18.80 -31.87 -4.74
C ASP A 178 -19.27 -30.56 -4.08
N VAL A 179 -18.32 -29.68 -3.80
CA VAL A 179 -18.53 -28.36 -3.18
C VAL A 179 -18.44 -27.34 -4.29
N GLY A 180 -19.56 -27.02 -4.95
CA GLY A 180 -19.66 -26.10 -6.09
C GLY A 180 -18.62 -24.98 -6.01
N ALA A 181 -17.53 -25.15 -6.75
CA ALA A 181 -16.31 -24.36 -6.54
C ALA A 181 -16.52 -22.97 -7.15
N GLU A 182 -16.86 -21.98 -6.32
CA GLU A 182 -16.96 -20.63 -6.85
C GLU A 182 -15.58 -20.10 -7.27
N GLN A 183 -14.48 -20.36 -6.52
CA GLN A 183 -13.10 -19.99 -6.88
C GLN A 183 -12.04 -20.87 -6.18
N LYS A 184 -10.86 -21.07 -6.80
CA LYS A 184 -9.71 -21.73 -6.15
C LYS A 184 -9.09 -20.82 -5.08
N GLY A 185 -8.64 -21.37 -3.96
CA GLY A 185 -7.94 -20.64 -2.91
C GLY A 185 -8.77 -19.77 -1.97
N LEU A 186 -8.09 -18.92 -1.17
CA LEU A 186 -8.73 -18.04 -0.18
C LEU A 186 -9.12 -16.69 -0.80
N SER A 187 -10.24 -16.17 -0.31
CA SER A 187 -10.81 -14.86 -0.62
C SER A 187 -9.92 -13.75 -0.08
N GLN A 188 -9.82 -12.66 -0.85
CA GLN A 188 -9.24 -11.42 -0.34
C GLN A 188 -10.16 -10.82 0.73
N MET A 189 -9.55 -10.28 1.78
CA MET A 189 -10.24 -9.51 2.81
C MET A 189 -9.41 -8.27 3.14
N ASP A 190 -10.08 -7.17 3.45
CA ASP A 190 -9.40 -5.98 3.96
C ASP A 190 -8.95 -6.20 5.40
N ALA A 191 -7.73 -5.78 5.72
CA ALA A 191 -7.21 -5.85 7.07
C ALA A 191 -7.93 -4.81 7.95
N PRO A 192 -8.54 -5.22 9.09
CA PRO A 192 -9.06 -4.27 10.07
C PRO A 192 -7.97 -3.32 10.57
N THR A 193 -8.37 -2.16 11.11
CA THR A 193 -7.44 -1.21 11.76
C THR A 193 -6.49 -1.93 12.73
N GLY A 194 -5.20 -1.59 12.66
CA GLY A 194 -4.16 -2.21 13.49
C GLY A 194 -3.88 -3.68 13.15
N THR A 195 -4.30 -4.18 11.97
CA THR A 195 -4.07 -5.56 11.56
C THR A 195 -3.22 -5.63 10.28
N LEU A 196 -2.33 -6.61 10.23
CA LEU A 196 -1.68 -7.09 9.01
C LEU A 196 -2.17 -8.50 8.74
N LEU A 197 -2.72 -8.71 7.54
CA LEU A 197 -3.16 -10.01 7.04
C LEU A 197 -2.23 -10.42 5.90
N ALA A 198 -1.51 -11.52 6.06
CA ALA A 198 -0.58 -12.05 5.08
C ALA A 198 -1.03 -13.44 4.62
N TYR A 199 -0.88 -13.68 3.32
CA TYR A 199 -1.21 -14.92 2.66
C TYR A 199 0.00 -15.45 1.92
N ALA A 200 0.23 -16.77 1.97
CA ALA A 200 1.34 -17.39 1.28
C ALA A 200 1.29 -17.28 -0.26
N THR A 201 0.14 -16.95 -0.83
CA THR A 201 -0.06 -16.78 -2.28
C THR A 201 -1.22 -15.83 -2.59
N ALA A 202 -1.29 -15.35 -3.84
CA ALA A 202 -2.29 -14.40 -4.32
C ALA A 202 -3.70 -15.00 -4.26
N PRO A 203 -4.76 -14.21 -3.99
CA PRO A 203 -6.15 -14.67 -4.07
C PRO A 203 -6.40 -15.43 -5.38
N GLY A 204 -7.13 -16.55 -5.32
CA GLY A 204 -7.37 -17.39 -6.51
C GLY A 204 -6.37 -18.53 -6.75
N ASN A 205 -5.24 -18.58 -6.03
CA ASN A 205 -4.08 -19.41 -6.39
C ASN A 205 -3.56 -20.27 -5.23
N THR A 206 -2.69 -21.25 -5.52
CA THR A 206 -2.17 -22.24 -4.56
C THR A 206 -0.74 -21.90 -4.11
N ALA A 207 -0.38 -22.29 -2.88
CA ALA A 207 0.97 -22.16 -2.32
C ALA A 207 1.74 -23.48 -2.52
N ASP A 208 3.05 -23.41 -2.75
CA ASP A 208 3.91 -24.57 -2.93
C ASP A 208 4.37 -25.10 -1.57
N ASP A 209 4.11 -26.39 -1.32
CA ASP A 209 4.63 -27.13 -0.17
C ASP A 209 6.16 -27.16 -0.16
N GLY A 210 6.83 -26.87 -1.28
CA GLY A 210 8.28 -26.83 -1.38
C GLY A 210 8.94 -28.22 -1.32
N THR A 211 10.24 -28.27 -1.64
CA THR A 211 11.00 -29.53 -1.65
C THR A 211 11.78 -29.78 -0.36
N GLY A 212 11.93 -28.76 0.48
CA GLY A 212 12.75 -28.74 1.69
C GLY A 212 12.05 -29.24 2.96
N ALA A 213 12.57 -28.82 4.11
CA ALA A 213 12.02 -29.16 5.43
C ALA A 213 10.75 -28.36 5.78
N ASN A 214 10.54 -27.23 5.11
CA ASN A 214 9.45 -26.28 5.31
C ASN A 214 8.82 -25.92 3.95
N GLY A 215 7.59 -25.39 3.97
CA GLY A 215 6.93 -24.74 2.85
C GLY A 215 7.73 -23.56 2.29
N LEU A 216 7.61 -23.28 0.99
CA LEU A 216 8.39 -22.22 0.34
C LEU A 216 8.16 -20.85 1.01
N TYR A 217 6.91 -20.57 1.38
CA TYR A 217 6.56 -19.32 2.06
C TYR A 217 7.18 -19.25 3.46
N THR A 218 6.98 -20.28 4.27
CA THR A 218 7.50 -20.35 5.64
C THR A 218 9.03 -20.32 5.67
N GLU A 219 9.72 -21.00 4.75
CA GLU A 219 11.19 -20.94 4.64
C GLU A 219 11.68 -19.49 4.44
N ASN A 220 11.05 -18.75 3.52
CA ASN A 220 11.39 -17.36 3.29
C ASN A 220 11.03 -16.49 4.51
N LEU A 221 9.89 -16.71 5.13
CA LEU A 221 9.44 -15.97 6.31
C LEU A 221 10.42 -16.13 7.48
N LEU A 222 10.82 -17.36 7.80
CA LEU A 222 11.79 -17.66 8.86
C LEU A 222 13.14 -16.99 8.65
N ARG A 223 13.58 -16.87 7.39
CA ARG A 223 14.82 -16.18 7.04
C ARG A 223 14.71 -14.67 7.27
N GLU A 224 13.63 -14.06 6.76
CA GLU A 224 13.48 -12.60 6.80
C GLU A 224 13.10 -12.07 8.20
N MET A 225 12.40 -12.85 9.03
CA MET A 225 12.08 -12.48 10.42
C MET A 225 13.33 -12.30 11.30
N LYS A 226 14.43 -12.96 10.97
CA LYS A 226 15.70 -12.88 11.71
C LYS A 226 16.52 -11.64 11.34
N VAL A 227 16.11 -10.90 10.31
CA VAL A 227 16.78 -9.68 9.90
C VAL A 227 16.54 -8.61 10.97
N ARG A 228 17.63 -8.22 11.62
CA ARG A 228 17.66 -7.11 12.58
C ARG A 228 17.22 -5.81 11.89
N ASP A 229 16.47 -4.99 12.62
CA ASP A 229 16.00 -3.66 12.20
C ASP A 229 14.99 -3.67 11.06
N ALA A 230 14.53 -4.85 10.63
CA ALA A 230 13.52 -4.96 9.59
C ALA A 230 12.12 -4.70 10.16
N LYS A 231 11.44 -3.71 9.60
CA LYS A 231 10.01 -3.51 9.83
C LYS A 231 9.22 -4.72 9.32
N ILE A 232 8.08 -5.01 9.92
CA ILE A 232 7.26 -6.14 9.52
C ILE A 232 6.85 -6.08 8.03
N GLU A 233 6.55 -4.89 7.50
CA GLU A 233 6.27 -4.69 6.08
C GLU A 233 7.47 -5.03 5.20
N ASP A 234 8.68 -4.69 5.66
CA ASP A 234 9.92 -5.02 4.95
C ASP A 234 10.17 -6.52 4.92
N VAL A 235 9.90 -7.20 6.03
CA VAL A 235 9.94 -8.67 6.12
C VAL A 235 9.01 -9.28 5.08
N PHE A 236 7.73 -8.92 5.07
CA PHE A 236 6.77 -9.52 4.13
C PHE A 236 7.04 -9.15 2.68
N LYS A 237 7.51 -7.94 2.37
CA LYS A 237 7.92 -7.56 1.02
C LYS A 237 9.11 -8.38 0.52
N ARG A 238 10.10 -8.66 1.38
CA ARG A 238 11.22 -9.55 1.04
C ARG A 238 10.78 -11.01 0.90
N VAL A 239 9.84 -11.47 1.73
CA VAL A 239 9.22 -12.80 1.58
C VAL A 239 8.53 -12.90 0.23
N ARG A 240 7.71 -11.92 -0.17
CA ARG A 240 7.07 -11.88 -1.49
C ARG A 240 8.08 -11.98 -2.61
N LEU A 241 9.13 -11.17 -2.56
CA LEU A 241 10.21 -11.20 -3.55
C LEU A 241 10.84 -12.60 -3.59
N GLY A 242 11.29 -13.12 -2.45
CA GLY A 242 11.94 -14.43 -2.36
C GLY A 242 11.08 -15.57 -2.92
N VAL A 243 9.83 -15.67 -2.49
CA VAL A 243 8.89 -16.71 -2.94
C VAL A 243 8.61 -16.61 -4.44
N ARG A 244 8.37 -15.40 -4.95
CA ARG A 244 8.16 -15.18 -6.39
C ARG A 244 9.37 -15.61 -7.21
N ARG A 245 10.58 -15.26 -6.78
CA ARG A 245 11.81 -15.61 -7.50
C ARG A 245 12.05 -17.11 -7.47
N SER A 246 11.94 -17.76 -6.32
CA SER A 246 12.14 -19.21 -6.19
C SER A 246 11.08 -20.03 -6.95
N SER A 247 9.85 -19.53 -7.04
CA SER A 247 8.76 -20.20 -7.76
C SER A 247 8.68 -19.83 -9.25
N GLY A 248 9.53 -18.93 -9.74
CA GLY A 248 9.46 -18.41 -11.11
C GLY A 248 8.11 -17.74 -11.43
N GLY A 249 7.52 -17.03 -10.46
CA GLY A 249 6.23 -16.35 -10.60
C GLY A 249 4.99 -17.21 -10.34
N ARG A 250 5.15 -18.53 -10.08
CA ARG A 250 4.00 -19.44 -9.81
C ARG A 250 3.35 -19.22 -8.44
N GLN A 251 4.07 -18.64 -7.50
CA GLN A 251 3.55 -18.27 -6.18
C GLN A 251 3.95 -16.84 -5.86
N VAL A 252 2.96 -15.98 -5.60
CA VAL A 252 3.18 -14.57 -5.25
C VAL A 252 2.44 -14.28 -3.95
N PRO A 253 3.14 -14.19 -2.80
CA PRO A 253 2.52 -13.83 -1.53
C PRO A 253 1.77 -12.50 -1.59
N TRP A 254 0.69 -12.41 -0.82
CA TRP A 254 -0.19 -11.25 -0.79
C TRP A 254 -0.37 -10.76 0.64
N GLU A 255 -0.39 -9.45 0.84
CA GLU A 255 -0.68 -8.88 2.16
C GLU A 255 -1.66 -7.72 2.05
N SER A 256 -2.45 -7.56 3.11
CA SER A 256 -3.33 -6.42 3.37
C SER A 256 -2.92 -5.85 4.72
N THR A 257 -2.65 -4.55 4.80
CA THR A 257 -2.16 -3.93 6.05
C THR A 257 -2.88 -2.64 6.34
N SER A 258 -3.28 -2.50 7.61
CA SER A 258 -3.83 -1.29 8.22
C SER A 258 -3.07 -0.97 9.52
N LEU A 259 -1.79 -1.35 9.59
CA LEU A 259 -0.91 -1.02 10.71
C LEU A 259 -0.64 0.48 10.76
N GLU A 260 -0.62 1.03 11.97
CA GLU A 260 -0.35 2.44 12.23
C GLU A 260 1.04 2.67 12.82
N GLU A 261 1.67 1.60 13.30
CA GLU A 261 2.88 1.64 14.12
C GLU A 261 3.91 0.64 13.60
N ASP A 262 5.20 1.00 13.71
CA ASP A 262 6.30 0.13 13.29
C ASP A 262 6.46 -1.05 14.26
N PHE A 263 6.54 -2.27 13.72
CA PHE A 263 6.87 -3.47 14.47
C PHE A 263 8.12 -4.16 13.91
N TYR A 264 8.92 -4.71 14.83
CA TYR A 264 10.17 -5.41 14.52
C TYR A 264 10.15 -6.76 15.24
N PHE A 265 10.43 -7.85 14.52
CA PHE A 265 10.70 -9.14 15.15
C PHE A 265 12.02 -9.09 15.94
N VAL A 266 13.06 -8.51 15.32
CA VAL A 266 14.36 -8.25 15.94
C VAL A 266 14.61 -6.73 15.91
N PRO A 267 14.37 -6.02 17.03
CA PRO A 267 14.44 -4.56 17.05
C PRO A 267 15.87 -3.99 17.01
N PRO A 268 16.02 -2.71 16.64
CA PRO A 268 17.28 -1.98 16.74
C PRO A 268 17.73 -1.79 18.17
N GLU A 269 19.06 -1.79 18.36
CA GLU A 269 19.70 -1.51 19.64
C GLU A 269 19.35 -0.12 20.17
N ARG A 270 19.12 0.84 19.26
CA ARG A 270 18.68 2.20 19.58
C ARG A 270 17.67 2.69 18.57
N LEU A 271 16.49 3.03 19.06
CA LEU A 271 15.54 3.86 18.31
C LEU A 271 16.00 5.31 18.44
N ARG A 272 16.57 5.89 17.37
CA ARG A 272 16.84 7.32 17.29
C ARG A 272 16.36 7.89 15.96
N ARG A 273 15.95 9.15 16.02
CA ARG A 273 15.66 9.96 14.84
C ARG A 273 16.95 10.29 14.10
N LEU A 274 16.92 10.14 12.78
CA LEU A 274 17.99 10.61 11.91
C LEU A 274 18.01 12.14 11.89
N SER A 275 19.20 12.73 11.84
CA SER A 275 19.32 14.16 11.56
C SER A 275 18.93 14.44 10.11
N ALA A 276 18.62 15.70 9.78
CA ALA A 276 18.30 16.09 8.41
C ALA A 276 19.45 15.79 7.42
N GLU A 277 20.70 15.84 7.89
CA GLU A 277 21.89 15.51 7.10
C GLU A 277 22.00 14.00 6.84
N GLU A 278 21.66 13.19 7.83
CA GLU A 278 21.63 11.73 7.69
C GLU A 278 20.51 11.29 6.75
N GLU A 279 19.32 11.88 6.87
CA GLU A 279 18.21 11.63 5.93
C GLU A 279 18.57 12.01 4.49
N GLU A 280 19.31 13.12 4.29
CA GLU A 280 19.80 13.52 2.96
C GLU A 280 20.84 12.53 2.44
N ARG A 281 21.80 12.11 3.26
CA ARG A 281 22.81 11.13 2.88
C ARG A 281 22.17 9.80 2.47
N GLU A 282 21.26 9.27 3.28
CA GLU A 282 20.52 8.05 2.97
C GLU A 282 19.72 8.18 1.67
N PHE A 283 19.07 9.33 1.45
CA PHE A 283 18.36 9.59 0.19
C PHE A 283 19.31 9.55 -1.01
N ARG A 284 20.49 10.19 -0.92
CA ARG A 284 21.49 10.22 -1.99
C ARG A 284 22.03 8.82 -2.29
N GLU A 285 22.33 8.05 -1.23
CA GLU A 285 22.80 6.67 -1.35
C GLU A 285 21.74 5.77 -2.00
N GLU A 286 20.50 5.81 -1.49
CA GLU A 286 19.40 5.03 -2.04
C GLU A 286 19.13 5.39 -3.51
N LEU A 287 19.10 6.68 -3.84
CA LEU A 287 18.91 7.17 -5.20
C LEU A 287 20.01 6.66 -6.13
N ALA A 288 21.28 6.70 -5.73
CA ALA A 288 22.39 6.20 -6.53
C ALA A 288 22.27 4.69 -6.80
N VAL A 289 21.88 3.90 -5.80
CA VAL A 289 21.65 2.45 -5.95
C VAL A 289 20.47 2.20 -6.90
N PHE A 290 19.35 2.91 -6.73
CA PHE A 290 18.17 2.76 -7.58
C PHE A 290 18.45 3.15 -9.03
N GLU A 291 19.14 4.27 -9.26
CA GLU A 291 19.53 4.76 -10.58
C GLU A 291 20.36 3.72 -11.35
N LYS A 292 21.30 3.07 -10.67
CA LYS A 292 22.05 1.95 -11.25
C LYS A 292 21.16 0.74 -11.52
N ALA A 293 20.29 0.38 -10.57
CA ALA A 293 19.42 -0.79 -10.69
C ALA A 293 18.40 -0.66 -11.83
N ARG A 294 17.76 0.52 -11.99
CA ARG A 294 16.71 0.72 -13.00
C ARG A 294 17.22 0.65 -14.44
N GLN A 295 18.50 0.93 -14.66
CA GLN A 295 19.15 0.86 -15.97
C GLN A 295 19.56 -0.58 -16.35
N ALA A 296 19.52 -1.52 -15.40
CA ALA A 296 19.84 -2.91 -15.67
C ALA A 296 18.84 -3.54 -16.63
N LYS A 297 19.34 -4.47 -17.44
CA LYS A 297 18.53 -5.33 -18.33
C LYS A 297 18.24 -6.70 -17.73
N ASP A 298 19.02 -7.08 -16.72
CA ASP A 298 18.82 -8.29 -15.93
C ASP A 298 18.11 -7.94 -14.60
N PRO A 299 17.39 -8.91 -13.99
CA PRO A 299 16.59 -8.63 -12.81
C PRO A 299 17.43 -8.46 -11.54
N VAL A 300 18.68 -8.92 -11.50
CA VAL A 300 19.47 -9.06 -10.26
C VAL A 300 19.70 -7.71 -9.56
N PRO A 301 20.10 -6.61 -10.24
CA PRO A 301 20.24 -5.29 -9.59
C PRO A 301 18.94 -4.78 -8.97
N LEU A 302 17.79 -5.04 -9.61
CA LEU A 302 16.48 -4.64 -9.09
C LEU A 302 16.09 -5.49 -7.88
N GLU A 303 16.34 -6.80 -7.93
CA GLU A 303 16.14 -7.71 -6.80
C GLU A 303 17.02 -7.29 -5.61
N GLN A 304 18.28 -6.94 -5.83
CA GLN A 304 19.19 -6.47 -4.78
C GLN A 304 18.72 -5.15 -4.17
N TYR A 305 18.26 -4.20 -5.01
CA TYR A 305 17.67 -2.96 -4.51
C TYR A 305 16.44 -3.24 -3.65
N LEU A 306 15.49 -4.08 -4.12
CA LEU A 306 14.27 -4.41 -3.37
C LEU A 306 14.55 -5.22 -2.10
N ARG A 307 15.63 -6.03 -2.06
CA ARG A 307 16.10 -6.67 -0.83
C ARG A 307 16.69 -5.65 0.13
N ARG A 308 17.48 -4.69 -0.34
CA ARG A 308 18.12 -3.67 0.52
C ARG A 308 17.11 -2.64 1.03
N TYR A 309 16.18 -2.21 0.17
CA TYR A 309 15.21 -1.14 0.40
C TYR A 309 13.77 -1.58 0.06
N PRO A 310 13.20 -2.61 0.72
CA PRO A 310 11.86 -3.11 0.43
C PRO A 310 10.74 -2.08 0.63
N SER A 311 10.87 -1.19 1.62
CA SER A 311 10.04 0.02 1.75
C SER A 311 10.79 1.31 1.41
N GLY A 312 11.80 1.20 0.55
CA GLY A 312 12.51 2.35 0.00
C GLY A 312 11.61 3.31 -0.76
N ARG A 313 12.10 4.52 -0.97
CA ARG A 313 11.42 5.61 -1.70
C ARG A 313 11.14 5.26 -3.16
N PHE A 314 11.91 4.34 -3.73
CA PHE A 314 11.77 3.90 -5.11
C PHE A 314 11.34 2.42 -5.22
N ALA A 315 10.86 1.81 -4.14
CA ALA A 315 10.49 0.39 -4.10
C ALA A 315 9.40 0.04 -5.12
N GLU A 316 8.33 0.84 -5.25
CA GLU A 316 7.29 0.55 -6.26
C GLU A 316 7.80 0.75 -7.69
N LEU A 317 8.65 1.77 -7.93
CA LEU A 317 9.28 1.98 -9.23
C LEU A 317 10.20 0.82 -9.61
N ALA A 318 11.00 0.33 -8.66
CA ALA A 318 11.85 -0.83 -8.85
C ALA A 318 11.05 -2.10 -9.08
N GLN A 319 9.93 -2.29 -8.38
CA GLN A 319 9.04 -3.42 -8.58
C GLN A 319 8.44 -3.42 -9.99
N VAL A 320 7.93 -2.27 -10.46
CA VAL A 320 7.38 -2.14 -11.83
C VAL A 320 8.46 -2.42 -12.88
N ARG A 321 9.69 -1.93 -12.66
CA ARG A 321 10.80 -2.21 -13.57
C ARG A 321 11.19 -3.69 -13.55
N LEU A 322 11.22 -4.32 -12.37
CA LEU A 322 11.49 -5.75 -12.23
C LEU A 322 10.42 -6.57 -12.97
N ASP A 323 9.14 -6.21 -12.82
CA ASP A 323 8.03 -6.87 -13.52
C ASP A 323 8.19 -6.81 -15.03
N ALA A 324 8.58 -5.65 -15.57
CA ALA A 324 8.83 -5.48 -16.99
C ALA A 324 10.01 -6.34 -17.48
N VAL A 325 11.12 -6.39 -16.74
CA VAL A 325 12.31 -7.20 -17.07
C VAL A 325 11.96 -8.69 -17.04
N LEU A 326 11.24 -9.15 -16.02
CA LEU A 326 10.86 -10.55 -15.88
C LEU A 326 9.85 -10.99 -16.95
N ALA A 327 8.87 -10.14 -17.26
CA ALA A 327 7.92 -10.41 -18.34
C ALA A 327 8.64 -10.52 -19.70
N ALA A 328 9.65 -9.67 -19.95
CA ALA A 328 10.47 -9.77 -21.16
C ALA A 328 11.30 -11.07 -21.22
N GLN A 329 11.60 -11.68 -20.07
CA GLN A 329 12.25 -12.99 -19.95
C GLN A 329 11.27 -14.17 -19.96
N GLY A 330 9.97 -13.92 -20.17
CA GLY A 330 8.94 -14.94 -20.29
C GLY A 330 8.26 -15.31 -18.96
N GLU A 331 8.56 -14.64 -17.85
CA GLU A 331 7.83 -14.84 -16.60
C GLU A 331 6.36 -14.42 -16.80
N ARG A 332 5.44 -15.32 -16.43
CA ARG A 332 4.01 -15.06 -16.38
C ARG A 332 3.59 -15.20 -14.92
N PRO A 333 3.68 -14.13 -14.13
CA PRO A 333 3.33 -14.21 -12.73
C PRO A 333 1.85 -14.57 -12.61
N VAL A 334 1.54 -15.32 -11.57
CA VAL A 334 0.18 -15.57 -11.17
C VAL A 334 -0.53 -14.25 -10.89
N GLU A 335 -1.61 -13.99 -11.63
CA GLU A 335 -2.43 -12.79 -11.44
C GLU A 335 -3.41 -13.00 -10.27
N PRO A 336 -3.55 -12.04 -9.36
CA PRO A 336 -4.59 -12.09 -8.34
C PRO A 336 -5.96 -12.00 -9.02
N VAL A 337 -6.89 -12.89 -8.62
CA VAL A 337 -8.28 -12.82 -9.10
C VAL A 337 -8.92 -11.53 -8.54
N PRO A 338 -9.48 -10.64 -9.39
CA PRO A 338 -10.13 -9.43 -8.91
C PRO A 338 -11.28 -9.75 -7.95
N ALA A 339 -11.34 -9.04 -6.83
CA ALA A 339 -12.39 -9.19 -5.81
C ALA A 339 -13.74 -8.55 -6.23
N GLN A 340 -14.09 -8.59 -7.52
CA GLN A 340 -15.31 -7.93 -8.02
C GLN A 340 -16.55 -8.60 -7.40
N GLY A 341 -17.36 -7.81 -6.68
CA GLY A 341 -18.54 -8.30 -5.95
C GLY A 341 -18.25 -8.90 -4.56
N ASN A 342 -16.99 -8.92 -4.12
CA ASN A 342 -16.63 -9.36 -2.77
C ASN A 342 -17.01 -8.27 -1.73
N PRO A 343 -17.96 -8.53 -0.82
CA PRO A 343 -18.40 -7.55 0.18
C PRO A 343 -17.36 -7.32 1.30
N PHE A 344 -16.30 -8.14 1.37
CA PHE A 344 -15.25 -8.05 2.39
C PHE A 344 -14.03 -7.25 1.94
N THR A 345 -14.13 -6.59 0.78
CA THR A 345 -13.11 -5.64 0.29
C THR A 345 -13.76 -4.35 -0.16
N ALA A 346 -13.13 -3.20 0.11
CA ALA A 346 -13.55 -1.90 -0.43
C ALA A 346 -13.27 -1.76 -1.95
N GLY A 347 -12.70 -2.81 -2.56
CA GLY A 347 -12.25 -2.87 -3.93
C GLY A 347 -10.90 -2.17 -4.11
N THR A 348 -9.93 -2.88 -4.70
CA THR A 348 -8.68 -2.29 -5.16
C THR A 348 -8.69 -2.15 -6.68
N VAL A 349 -8.05 -1.10 -7.20
CA VAL A 349 -7.84 -0.96 -8.64
C VAL A 349 -6.36 -0.77 -8.90
N ARG A 350 -5.76 -1.72 -9.63
CA ARG A 350 -4.40 -1.60 -10.13
C ARG A 350 -4.35 -0.66 -11.32
N THR A 351 -3.22 0.04 -11.47
CA THR A 351 -2.94 0.84 -12.66
C THR A 351 -2.74 -0.11 -13.86
N GLY A 352 -3.68 -0.10 -14.80
CA GLY A 352 -3.77 -1.14 -15.84
C GLY A 352 -3.56 -0.68 -17.29
N ALA A 353 -3.67 0.61 -17.59
CA ALA A 353 -3.59 1.07 -18.99
C ALA A 353 -2.12 1.20 -19.46
N LYS A 354 -1.65 0.24 -20.28
CA LYS A 354 -0.43 0.42 -21.07
C LYS A 354 -0.68 1.51 -22.10
N ALA A 355 0.17 2.54 -22.14
CA ALA A 355 0.08 3.54 -23.18
C ALA A 355 0.44 2.96 -24.54
N ARG A 356 -0.21 3.49 -25.57
CA ARG A 356 0.03 3.17 -26.97
C ARG A 356 0.36 4.46 -27.71
N VAL A 357 1.19 4.32 -28.74
CA VAL A 357 1.51 5.45 -29.62
C VAL A 357 0.22 5.94 -30.28
N GLY A 358 -0.03 7.24 -30.18
CA GLY A 358 -1.25 7.88 -30.65
C GLY A 358 -2.33 8.08 -29.59
N ASP A 359 -2.19 7.54 -28.37
CA ASP A 359 -3.10 7.88 -27.26
C ASP A 359 -3.07 9.39 -27.01
N ARG A 360 -4.24 9.97 -26.70
CA ARG A 360 -4.38 11.42 -26.48
C ARG A 360 -5.05 11.74 -25.16
N LEU A 361 -4.57 12.80 -24.51
CA LEU A 361 -5.18 13.40 -23.33
C LEU A 361 -5.21 14.92 -23.52
N SER A 362 -6.38 15.53 -23.34
CA SER A 362 -6.55 16.97 -23.39
C SER A 362 -7.07 17.50 -22.06
N TYR A 363 -6.46 18.58 -21.57
CA TYR A 363 -6.77 19.18 -20.29
C TYR A 363 -7.03 20.68 -20.41
N ASP A 364 -7.97 21.19 -19.62
CA ASP A 364 -8.09 22.61 -19.34
C ASP A 364 -7.37 22.92 -18.03
N VAL A 365 -6.53 23.96 -18.04
CA VAL A 365 -5.73 24.41 -16.90
C VAL A 365 -6.13 25.84 -16.54
N VAL A 366 -6.57 26.06 -15.32
CA VAL A 366 -7.07 27.33 -14.82
C VAL A 366 -6.23 27.79 -13.63
N ASP A 367 -5.70 29.02 -13.72
CA ASP A 367 -5.17 29.73 -12.56
C ASP A 367 -6.34 30.25 -11.72
N ARG A 368 -6.49 29.73 -10.51
CA ARG A 368 -7.60 30.05 -9.60
C ARG A 368 -7.45 31.41 -8.92
N LEU A 369 -6.27 32.02 -9.00
CA LEU A 369 -6.01 33.37 -8.49
C LEU A 369 -6.30 34.43 -9.56
N ALA A 370 -6.21 34.04 -10.84
CA ALA A 370 -6.49 34.92 -11.97
C ALA A 370 -7.99 34.92 -12.32
N TRP A 371 -8.80 35.63 -11.53
CA TRP A 371 -10.24 35.75 -11.75
C TRP A 371 -10.58 36.21 -13.18
N GLY A 372 -11.41 35.43 -13.89
CA GLY A 372 -11.85 35.72 -15.26
C GLY A 372 -10.89 35.28 -16.38
N SER A 373 -9.77 34.64 -16.05
CA SER A 373 -8.86 34.07 -17.04
C SER A 373 -9.50 32.88 -17.78
N LYS A 374 -9.29 32.79 -19.11
CA LYS A 374 -9.72 31.63 -19.89
C LYS A 374 -8.81 30.44 -19.56
N PRO A 375 -9.34 29.20 -19.49
CA PRO A 375 -8.50 28.03 -19.31
C PRO A 375 -7.46 27.90 -20.42
N ALA A 376 -6.22 27.59 -20.06
CA ALA A 376 -5.19 27.20 -21.01
C ALA A 376 -5.37 25.71 -21.37
N ARG A 377 -5.35 25.40 -22.67
CA ARG A 377 -5.42 24.02 -23.15
C ARG A 377 -4.05 23.35 -23.09
N LEU A 378 -4.00 22.14 -22.53
CA LEU A 378 -2.83 21.26 -22.56
C LEU A 378 -3.21 19.96 -23.27
N ASP A 379 -2.67 19.77 -24.48
CA ASP A 379 -2.84 18.55 -25.26
C ASP A 379 -1.57 17.70 -25.18
N LEU A 380 -1.76 16.42 -24.85
CA LEU A 380 -0.70 15.43 -24.72
C LEU A 380 -1.00 14.28 -25.68
N VAL A 381 -0.11 14.07 -26.64
CA VAL A 381 -0.17 12.95 -27.59
C VAL A 381 1.02 12.04 -27.33
N VAL A 382 0.76 10.75 -27.10
CA VAL A 382 1.84 9.77 -26.97
C VAL A 382 2.51 9.59 -28.33
N THR A 383 3.78 9.97 -28.40
CA THR A 383 4.62 9.90 -29.61
C THR A 383 5.55 8.70 -29.58
N ALA A 384 5.97 8.26 -28.40
CA ALA A 384 6.73 7.02 -28.23
C ALA A 384 6.50 6.39 -26.86
N VAL A 385 6.66 5.06 -26.80
CA VAL A 385 6.64 4.26 -25.56
C VAL A 385 7.90 3.41 -25.56
N THR A 386 8.71 3.55 -24.52
CA THR A 386 9.90 2.74 -24.30
C THR A 386 9.67 1.74 -23.18
N ASP A 387 10.70 0.98 -22.83
CA ASP A 387 10.72 0.06 -21.70
C ASP A 387 10.70 0.74 -20.31
N ALA A 388 10.82 2.07 -20.26
CA ALA A 388 10.85 2.86 -19.04
C ALA A 388 9.98 4.13 -19.07
N HIS A 389 9.66 4.65 -20.26
CA HIS A 389 9.05 5.96 -20.39
C HIS A 389 7.91 5.97 -21.39
N VAL A 390 7.00 6.92 -21.17
CA VAL A 390 6.02 7.36 -22.15
C VAL A 390 6.31 8.80 -22.51
N ILE A 391 6.51 9.01 -23.80
CA ILE A 391 7.01 10.23 -24.40
C ILE A 391 5.83 10.90 -25.08
N PHE A 392 5.54 12.13 -24.67
CA PHE A 392 4.45 12.94 -25.20
C PHE A 392 5.01 14.11 -26.01
N ASN A 393 4.36 14.41 -27.13
CA ASN A 393 4.68 15.54 -28.02
C ASN A 393 6.20 15.61 -28.32
N ASP A 394 6.77 14.53 -28.85
CA ASP A 394 8.17 14.42 -29.27
C ASP A 394 9.21 14.75 -28.18
N GLY A 395 8.87 14.44 -26.92
CA GLY A 395 9.79 14.59 -25.78
C GLY A 395 9.65 15.89 -25.01
N LEU A 396 8.69 16.75 -25.38
CA LEU A 396 8.33 17.92 -24.58
C LEU A 396 7.85 17.53 -23.18
N VAL A 397 7.16 16.39 -23.05
CA VAL A 397 6.71 15.85 -21.77
C VAL A 397 7.11 14.38 -21.71
N VAL A 398 7.81 13.99 -20.65
CA VAL A 398 8.20 12.59 -20.41
C VAL A 398 7.66 12.15 -19.07
N ARG A 399 7.01 10.99 -19.06
CA ARG A 399 6.55 10.32 -17.84
C ARG A 399 7.15 8.92 -17.77
N ASP A 400 7.29 8.37 -16.57
CA ASP A 400 7.60 6.95 -16.42
C ASP A 400 6.38 6.07 -16.75
N LEU A 401 6.54 4.75 -16.63
CA LEU A 401 5.45 3.80 -16.88
C LEU A 401 4.27 3.97 -15.90
N MET A 402 4.54 4.36 -14.65
CA MET A 402 3.54 4.65 -13.62
C MET A 402 2.84 6.02 -13.80
N GLY A 403 3.29 6.84 -14.75
CA GLY A 403 2.73 8.15 -15.04
C GLY A 403 3.38 9.28 -14.23
N ASN A 404 4.43 9.01 -13.46
CA ASN A 404 5.14 10.05 -12.73
C ASN A 404 5.92 10.94 -13.69
N GLN A 405 5.97 12.24 -13.38
CA GLN A 405 6.61 13.22 -14.24
C GLN A 405 8.14 13.08 -14.20
N VAL A 406 8.76 12.89 -15.36
CA VAL A 406 10.23 12.84 -15.53
C VAL A 406 10.74 14.16 -16.09
N ARG A 407 10.09 14.69 -17.12
CA ARG A 407 10.40 15.99 -17.74
C ARG A 407 9.15 16.76 -18.10
N THR A 408 9.09 18.06 -17.81
CA THR A 408 7.97 18.93 -18.19
C THR A 408 8.26 19.73 -19.47
N LYS A 409 7.19 20.30 -20.06
CA LYS A 409 7.28 21.22 -21.21
C LYS A 409 8.16 22.45 -20.96
N ASN A 410 8.37 22.83 -19.69
CA ASN A 410 9.18 23.98 -19.30
C ASN A 410 10.66 23.61 -19.10
N GLY A 411 11.07 22.38 -19.42
CA GLY A 411 12.45 21.91 -19.26
C GLY A 411 12.86 21.59 -17.82
N GLN A 412 11.89 21.48 -16.91
CA GLN A 412 12.16 20.92 -15.57
C GLN A 412 12.30 19.42 -15.67
N GLU A 413 13.30 18.88 -14.98
CA GLU A 413 13.58 17.46 -14.87
C GLU A 413 13.56 17.05 -13.41
N TYR A 414 13.03 15.87 -13.14
CA TYR A 414 12.92 15.33 -11.79
C TYR A 414 13.78 14.08 -11.68
N THR A 415 14.42 13.92 -10.52
CA THR A 415 14.85 12.57 -10.12
C THR A 415 13.62 11.67 -9.99
N PRO A 416 13.78 10.33 -9.99
CA PRO A 416 12.67 9.42 -9.77
C PRO A 416 11.79 9.85 -8.59
N ARG A 417 10.48 9.78 -8.79
CA ARG A 417 9.46 10.21 -7.83
C ARG A 417 8.26 9.30 -7.92
N GLN A 418 7.63 9.02 -6.79
CA GLN A 418 6.42 8.20 -6.72
C GLN A 418 5.21 9.07 -6.36
N ASP A 419 4.57 9.63 -7.37
CA ASP A 419 3.34 10.41 -7.21
C ASP A 419 2.08 9.55 -7.21
N HIS A 420 2.18 8.35 -7.77
CA HIS A 420 1.07 7.41 -7.94
C HIS A 420 1.42 6.07 -7.29
N PRO A 421 0.48 5.41 -6.59
CA PRO A 421 0.66 4.04 -6.17
C PRO A 421 0.35 3.08 -7.33
N VAL A 422 0.95 1.89 -7.31
CA VAL A 422 0.60 0.80 -8.24
C VAL A 422 -0.85 0.35 -8.05
N GLU A 423 -1.32 0.34 -6.81
CA GLU A 423 -2.68 -0.08 -6.45
C GLU A 423 -3.38 1.00 -5.63
N TYR A 424 -4.57 1.40 -6.09
CA TYR A 424 -5.42 2.36 -5.40
C TYR A 424 -6.36 1.62 -4.45
N ALA A 425 -6.31 2.00 -3.18
CA ALA A 425 -7.17 1.52 -2.12
C ALA A 425 -7.36 2.66 -1.10
N VAL A 426 -8.58 2.90 -0.63
CA VAL A 426 -8.86 3.96 0.35
C VAL A 426 -8.04 3.72 1.62
N GLY A 427 -7.43 4.77 2.16
CA GLY A 427 -6.57 4.70 3.34
C GLY A 427 -5.09 4.49 3.04
N ARG A 428 -4.71 4.03 1.84
CA ARG A 428 -3.30 3.84 1.46
C ARG A 428 -2.52 5.14 1.56
N LYS A 429 -1.34 5.09 2.18
CA LYS A 429 -0.41 6.23 2.35
C LYS A 429 0.97 5.91 1.76
N TRP A 430 1.65 6.92 1.25
CA TRP A 430 3.06 6.81 0.83
C TRP A 430 3.74 8.17 0.86
N THR A 431 5.07 8.18 0.80
CA THR A 431 5.87 9.40 0.73
C THR A 431 6.81 9.32 -0.46
N THR A 432 7.00 10.44 -1.15
CA THR A 432 8.04 10.58 -2.18
C THR A 432 8.96 11.74 -1.83
N ARG A 433 10.23 11.60 -2.22
CA ARG A 433 11.21 12.69 -2.19
C ARG A 433 11.95 12.70 -3.53
N TYR A 434 12.12 13.89 -4.09
CA TYR A 434 12.81 14.07 -5.36
C TYR A 434 13.45 15.45 -5.48
N ASP A 435 14.48 15.54 -6.31
CA ASP A 435 15.07 16.81 -6.71
C ASP A 435 14.43 17.32 -7.99
N VAL A 436 14.34 18.64 -8.10
CA VAL A 436 13.96 19.34 -9.32
C VAL A 436 15.20 19.98 -9.89
N SER A 437 15.44 19.79 -11.18
CA SER A 437 16.54 20.42 -11.90
C SER A 437 16.05 21.10 -13.17
N VAL A 438 16.82 22.09 -13.63
CA VAL A 438 16.61 22.77 -14.90
C VAL A 438 17.97 22.84 -15.58
N LYS A 439 18.07 22.28 -16.80
CA LYS A 439 19.32 22.20 -17.56
C LYS A 439 20.49 21.61 -16.72
N GLY A 440 20.21 20.53 -15.98
CA GLY A 440 21.19 19.85 -15.11
C GLY A 440 21.51 20.55 -13.78
N VAL A 441 20.96 21.75 -13.53
CA VAL A 441 21.19 22.49 -12.28
C VAL A 441 20.03 22.24 -11.32
N VAL A 442 20.32 21.65 -10.16
CA VAL A 442 19.34 21.41 -9.09
C VAL A 442 18.78 22.75 -8.58
N GLN A 443 17.47 22.87 -8.61
CA GLN A 443 16.69 24.04 -8.18
C GLN A 443 16.07 23.87 -6.79
N GLY A 444 16.02 22.65 -6.27
CA GLY A 444 15.48 22.35 -4.95
C GLY A 444 15.11 20.88 -4.81
N SER A 445 14.66 20.52 -3.61
CA SER A 445 14.17 19.18 -3.28
C SER A 445 12.75 19.26 -2.74
N VAL A 446 11.90 18.33 -3.14
CA VAL A 446 10.51 18.25 -2.67
C VAL A 446 10.31 16.94 -1.93
N THR A 447 9.65 17.01 -0.77
CA THR A 447 9.12 15.85 -0.05
C THR A 447 7.61 15.97 0.00
N MET A 448 6.88 14.95 -0.41
CA MET A 448 5.41 14.90 -0.39
C MET A 448 4.94 13.63 0.30
N ASP A 449 4.00 13.76 1.22
CA ASP A 449 3.21 12.68 1.78
C ASP A 449 1.85 12.63 1.08
N PHE A 450 1.41 11.44 0.68
CA PHE A 450 0.16 11.20 -0.02
C PHE A 450 -0.73 10.21 0.73
N ARG A 451 -2.05 10.34 0.54
CA ARG A 451 -3.07 9.39 0.99
C ARG A 451 -4.19 9.26 -0.03
N VAL A 452 -4.66 8.04 -0.29
CA VAL A 452 -5.96 7.83 -0.95
C VAL A 452 -7.05 8.12 0.09
N ALA A 453 -7.69 9.28 -0.03
CA ALA A 453 -8.59 9.81 0.99
C ALA A 453 -9.99 9.21 0.93
N ALA A 454 -10.52 9.03 -0.28
CA ALA A 454 -11.88 8.56 -0.52
C ALA A 454 -12.04 8.02 -1.96
N ARG A 455 -13.20 7.42 -2.22
CA ARG A 455 -13.72 7.16 -3.56
C ARG A 455 -14.97 8.02 -3.75
N GLU A 456 -15.05 8.73 -4.87
CA GLU A 456 -16.14 9.67 -5.14
C GLU A 456 -16.37 9.86 -6.64
N THR A 457 -17.61 10.20 -6.99
CA THR A 457 -18.01 10.51 -8.35
C THR A 457 -17.59 11.93 -8.71
N VAL A 458 -16.85 12.09 -9.81
CA VAL A 458 -16.37 13.39 -10.31
C VAL A 458 -16.82 13.59 -11.75
N THR A 459 -17.38 14.75 -12.04
CA THR A 459 -17.77 15.16 -13.40
C THR A 459 -16.84 16.27 -13.88
N VAL A 460 -16.25 16.06 -15.05
CA VAL A 460 -15.39 17.00 -15.79
C VAL A 460 -15.90 17.08 -17.24
N PRO A 461 -15.36 17.96 -18.11
CA PRO A 461 -15.83 18.05 -19.48
C PRO A 461 -15.71 16.73 -20.28
N ALA A 462 -14.77 15.85 -19.94
CA ALA A 462 -14.64 14.50 -20.52
C ALA A 462 -15.73 13.50 -20.07
N GLY A 463 -16.62 13.89 -19.14
CA GLY A 463 -17.71 13.07 -18.61
C GLY A 463 -17.62 12.81 -17.10
N THR A 464 -18.38 11.83 -16.64
CA THR A 464 -18.46 11.44 -15.22
C THR A 464 -17.65 10.17 -14.94
N PHE A 465 -16.91 10.17 -13.84
CA PHE A 465 -15.97 9.13 -13.46
C PHE A 465 -16.10 8.77 -11.98
N GLU A 466 -15.97 7.48 -11.67
CA GLU A 466 -15.69 6.99 -10.32
C GLU A 466 -14.20 7.12 -10.05
N CYS A 467 -13.84 8.03 -9.14
CA CYS A 467 -12.45 8.42 -8.90
C CYS A 467 -12.01 8.05 -7.48
N PHE A 468 -10.73 7.69 -7.36
CA PHE A 468 -10.02 7.76 -6.08
C PHE A 468 -9.50 9.18 -5.90
N ARG A 469 -9.90 9.84 -4.81
CA ARG A 469 -9.38 11.14 -4.41
C ARG A 469 -8.09 10.92 -3.61
N VAL A 470 -6.97 11.37 -4.16
CA VAL A 470 -5.65 11.34 -3.54
C VAL A 470 -5.32 12.74 -3.03
N GLU A 471 -5.05 12.84 -1.74
CA GLU A 471 -4.57 14.06 -1.10
C GLU A 471 -3.06 13.96 -0.92
N GLY A 472 -2.36 15.05 -1.15
CA GLY A 472 -0.93 15.18 -0.98
C GLY A 472 -0.57 16.47 -0.26
N HIS A 473 0.37 16.39 0.67
CA HIS A 473 0.93 17.55 1.35
C HIS A 473 2.44 17.39 1.49
N GLY A 474 3.19 18.47 1.28
CA GLY A 474 4.63 18.40 1.34
C GLY A 474 5.32 19.75 1.34
N ILE A 475 6.64 19.70 1.37
CA ILE A 475 7.50 20.88 1.43
C ILE A 475 8.46 20.84 0.25
N ASN A 476 8.46 21.91 -0.55
CA ASN A 476 9.48 22.19 -1.55
C ASN A 476 10.55 23.11 -0.95
N ARG A 477 11.74 22.53 -0.70
CA ARG A 477 12.94 23.26 -0.28
C ARG A 477 13.67 23.77 -1.52
N ARG A 478 13.38 25.02 -1.87
CA ARG A 478 14.00 25.73 -2.99
C ARG A 478 15.48 25.98 -2.71
N ARG A 479 16.30 26.01 -3.77
CA ARG A 479 17.71 26.42 -3.73
C ARG A 479 17.86 27.87 -3.24
N GLN A 480 16.90 28.72 -3.57
CA GLN A 480 16.84 30.11 -3.12
C GLN A 480 15.44 30.44 -2.60
N GLY A 481 15.38 31.22 -1.52
CA GLY A 481 14.14 31.62 -0.87
C GLY A 481 13.63 30.64 0.18
N PRO A 482 12.54 30.98 0.89
CA PRO A 482 11.99 30.13 1.94
C PRO A 482 11.38 28.84 1.35
N PRO A 483 11.24 27.77 2.16
CA PRO A 483 10.47 26.60 1.78
C PRO A 483 9.03 26.96 1.39
N VAL A 484 8.43 26.12 0.55
CA VAL A 484 7.06 26.29 0.07
C VAL A 484 6.25 25.07 0.46
N ASP A 485 5.14 25.28 1.15
CA ASP A 485 4.14 24.24 1.39
C ASP A 485 3.41 23.95 0.09
N VAL A 486 3.25 22.67 -0.22
CA VAL A 486 2.63 22.16 -1.45
C VAL A 486 1.47 21.27 -1.05
N TYR A 487 0.27 21.61 -1.51
CA TYR A 487 -0.95 20.82 -1.35
C TYR A 487 -1.42 20.38 -2.72
N ILE A 488 -1.71 19.10 -2.87
CA ILE A 488 -2.19 18.53 -4.13
C ILE A 488 -3.40 17.65 -3.85
N THR A 489 -4.48 17.85 -4.60
CA THR A 489 -5.59 16.91 -4.66
C THR A 489 -5.69 16.36 -6.08
N ARG A 490 -5.72 15.04 -6.24
CA ARG A 490 -5.87 14.38 -7.54
C ARG A 490 -7.08 13.46 -7.52
N TRP A 491 -7.84 13.46 -8.61
CA TRP A 491 -8.91 12.50 -8.84
C TRP A 491 -8.46 11.55 -9.92
N ASN A 492 -8.24 10.29 -9.57
CA ASN A 492 -7.70 9.29 -10.48
C ASN A 492 -8.75 8.21 -10.74
N ALA A 493 -8.96 7.87 -12.01
CA ALA A 493 -9.77 6.74 -12.44
C ALA A 493 -8.87 5.69 -13.13
N PRO A 494 -7.98 5.01 -12.38
CA PRO A 494 -6.87 4.20 -12.93
C PRO A 494 -7.31 3.04 -13.82
N GLY A 495 -8.56 2.59 -13.71
CA GLY A 495 -9.16 1.58 -14.58
C GLY A 495 -9.73 2.11 -15.91
N ARG A 496 -9.80 3.43 -16.10
CA ARG A 496 -10.43 4.07 -17.28
C ARG A 496 -9.53 5.08 -17.99
N VAL A 497 -8.78 5.88 -17.24
CA VAL A 497 -7.89 6.93 -17.78
C VAL A 497 -6.53 6.84 -17.09
N ARG A 498 -5.44 6.97 -17.87
CA ARG A 498 -4.06 6.86 -17.37
C ARG A 498 -3.59 8.12 -16.63
N GLY A 499 -4.10 9.28 -17.03
CA GLY A 499 -3.87 10.53 -16.32
C GLY A 499 -4.93 10.78 -15.25
N PRO A 500 -4.70 11.77 -14.37
CA PRO A 500 -5.75 12.23 -13.48
C PRO A 500 -6.93 12.76 -14.28
N VAL A 501 -8.13 12.52 -13.77
CA VAL A 501 -9.37 13.13 -14.24
C VAL A 501 -9.39 14.61 -13.87
N ALA A 502 -8.88 14.95 -12.69
CA ALA A 502 -8.64 16.32 -12.27
C ALA A 502 -7.44 16.41 -11.30
N ILE A 503 -6.80 17.58 -11.26
CA ILE A 503 -5.80 17.96 -10.25
C ILE A 503 -6.13 19.35 -9.72
N GLU A 504 -5.97 19.54 -8.43
CA GLU A 504 -5.81 20.84 -7.81
C GLU A 504 -4.45 20.92 -7.13
N GLU A 505 -3.71 22.00 -7.36
CA GLU A 505 -2.43 22.27 -6.68
C GLU A 505 -2.47 23.65 -6.05
N VAL A 506 -2.11 23.73 -4.78
CA VAL A 506 -1.92 24.99 -4.06
C VAL A 506 -0.50 25.01 -3.50
N ARG A 507 0.23 26.09 -3.75
CA ARG A 507 1.55 26.31 -3.17
C ARG A 507 1.58 27.61 -2.39
N ARG A 508 2.14 27.56 -1.19
CA ARG A 508 2.17 28.70 -0.27
C ARG A 508 3.58 28.86 0.31
N ALA A 509 4.16 30.05 0.19
CA ALA A 509 5.34 30.44 0.95
C ALA A 509 4.95 31.49 1.99
N ALA A 510 5.25 31.24 3.26
CA ALA A 510 4.93 32.16 4.35
C ALA A 510 6.16 32.50 5.23
N PRO A 511 7.16 33.25 4.71
CA PRO A 511 8.26 33.72 5.54
C PRO A 511 7.73 34.60 6.69
N ALA A 512 8.07 34.24 7.93
CA ALA A 512 7.66 34.95 9.15
C ALA A 512 6.13 35.11 9.33
N GLY A 513 5.33 34.17 8.84
CA GLY A 513 3.88 34.13 9.08
C GLY A 513 3.01 34.91 8.08
N HIS A 514 3.62 35.68 7.17
CA HIS A 514 2.90 36.40 6.10
C HIS A 514 2.96 35.62 4.78
N VAL A 515 1.81 35.38 4.14
CA VAL A 515 1.76 34.73 2.82
C VAL A 515 2.38 35.66 1.79
N LYS A 516 3.49 35.24 1.22
CA LYS A 516 4.24 36.03 0.23
C LYS A 516 4.06 35.50 -1.18
N ASP A 517 4.13 34.18 -1.35
CA ASP A 517 3.90 33.52 -2.63
C ASP A 517 2.68 32.60 -2.48
N LEU A 518 1.62 32.85 -3.26
CA LEU A 518 0.47 31.96 -3.38
C LEU A 518 0.33 31.58 -4.86
N PHE A 519 0.24 30.28 -5.12
CA PHE A 519 -0.08 29.71 -6.43
C PHE A 519 -1.25 28.75 -6.25
N SER A 520 -2.22 28.78 -7.16
CA SER A 520 -3.37 27.89 -7.14
C SER A 520 -3.81 27.56 -8.55
N GLU A 521 -3.75 26.29 -8.93
CA GLU A 521 -4.10 25.81 -10.27
C GLU A 521 -5.10 24.66 -10.18
N ARG A 522 -6.04 24.61 -11.11
CA ARG A 522 -6.92 23.45 -11.33
C ARG A 522 -6.79 22.98 -12.76
N MET A 523 -6.59 21.68 -12.93
CA MET A 523 -6.53 21.01 -14.21
C MET A 523 -7.65 19.98 -14.31
N GLU A 524 -8.42 19.98 -15.40
CA GLU A 524 -9.53 19.05 -15.64
C GLU A 524 -9.41 18.37 -17.00
N LEU A 525 -9.74 17.08 -17.04
CA LEU A 525 -9.74 16.31 -18.28
C LEU A 525 -10.91 16.72 -19.17
N VAL A 526 -10.59 17.07 -20.41
CA VAL A 526 -11.57 17.47 -21.43
C VAL A 526 -11.86 16.36 -22.42
N SER A 527 -10.85 15.60 -22.81
CA SER A 527 -11.03 14.41 -23.63
C SER A 527 -9.87 13.44 -23.43
N PHE A 528 -10.13 12.16 -23.73
CA PHE A 528 -9.10 11.12 -23.77
C PHE A 528 -9.45 10.12 -24.87
N GLU A 529 -8.43 9.65 -25.60
CA GLU A 529 -8.56 8.66 -26.66
C GLU A 529 -7.51 7.59 -26.46
N HIS A 530 -7.94 6.32 -26.41
CA HIS A 530 -7.06 5.15 -26.38
C HIS A 530 -7.03 4.53 -27.77
N ARG A 531 -5.86 4.47 -28.41
CA ARG A 531 -5.71 4.03 -29.81
C ARG A 531 -5.57 2.53 -29.99
#